data_AF-A0A075B585-F1
#
_entry.id   AF-A0A075B585-F1
#
_cell.length_a   1.000
_cell.length_b   1.000
_cell.length_c   1.000
_cell.angle_alpha   90.00
_cell.angle_beta   90.00
_cell.angle_gamma   90.00
#
_symmetry.space_group_name_H-M   'P 1'
#
loop_
_entity.id
_entity.type
_entity.pdbx_description
1 polymer ?
#
loop_
_entity_poly.entity_id
_entity_poly.type
_entity_poly.pdbx_seq_one_letter_code
_entity_poly.pdbx_strand_id
1 'polypeptide(L)'
;MEYDCVLPNGEFVNWNTRVGTVQVDTSKVAQADVIIPTIDTIRYEDLLYSWLSEHKPLVLCGPPGSGKTMSLFNSLRKLPEFNMVALNFSSSTTPEIILQTFEQYCEYRKTINGIILCPKLNLSFVFTVSKT
;
A
#
# COMPACT_ATOMS: atom_id res chain seq x y z
N MET A 1 24.73 -0.87 0.69
CA MET A 1 23.40 -1.21 1.23
C MET A 1 22.84 -2.42 0.47
N GLU A 2 23.54 -3.56 0.53
CA GLU A 2 23.19 -4.77 -0.23
C GLU A 2 22.72 -5.94 0.65
N TYR A 3 22.67 -5.71 1.97
CA TYR A 3 22.35 -6.71 2.97
C TYR A 3 21.07 -6.31 3.72
N ASP A 4 20.28 -7.30 4.07
CA ASP A 4 19.13 -7.22 4.97
C ASP A 4 19.49 -7.87 6.30
N CYS A 5 18.90 -7.41 7.41
CA CYS A 5 19.12 -8.01 8.73
C CYS A 5 18.01 -9.03 9.02
N VAL A 6 18.37 -10.30 9.23
CA VAL A 6 17.42 -11.37 9.51
C VAL A 6 17.25 -11.53 11.01
N LEU A 7 16.00 -11.45 11.47
CA LEU A 7 15.63 -11.75 12.86
C LEU A 7 15.38 -13.26 13.03
N PRO A 8 15.64 -13.84 14.23
CA PRO A 8 16.02 -13.18 15.48
C PRO A 8 17.54 -13.05 15.73
N ASN A 9 18.38 -13.71 14.92
CA ASN A 9 19.83 -13.79 15.09
C ASN A 9 20.59 -12.52 14.67
N GLY A 10 19.95 -11.59 13.94
CA GLY A 10 20.55 -10.32 13.54
C GLY A 10 21.62 -10.46 12.45
N GLU A 11 21.59 -11.55 11.69
CA GLU A 11 22.57 -11.81 10.64
C GLU A 11 22.27 -11.01 9.37
N PHE A 12 23.32 -10.48 8.76
CA PHE A 12 23.21 -9.72 7.51
C PHE A 12 23.26 -10.68 6.32
N VAL A 13 22.17 -10.75 5.56
CA VAL A 13 22.03 -11.62 4.38
C VAL A 13 21.88 -10.77 3.12
N ASN A 14 22.52 -11.17 2.02
CA ASN A 14 22.46 -10.40 0.78
C ASN A 14 21.05 -10.41 0.19
N TRP A 15 20.52 -9.25 -0.21
CA TRP A 15 19.17 -9.15 -0.78
C TRP A 15 18.95 -10.01 -2.03
N ASN A 16 20.01 -10.32 -2.79
CA ASN A 16 19.94 -11.20 -3.96
C ASN A 16 19.38 -12.58 -3.63
N THR A 17 19.63 -13.09 -2.41
CA THR A 17 19.13 -14.42 -2.01
C THR A 17 17.64 -14.40 -1.63
N ARG A 18 17.01 -13.22 -1.51
CA ARG A 18 15.56 -13.07 -1.28
C ARG A 18 14.74 -12.96 -2.56
N VAL A 19 15.39 -12.75 -3.72
CA VAL A 19 14.69 -12.70 -5.00
C VAL A 19 14.31 -14.11 -5.43
N GLY A 20 13.04 -14.47 -5.26
CA GLY A 20 12.51 -15.73 -5.77
C GLY A 20 12.41 -15.71 -7.29
N THR A 21 12.77 -16.82 -7.95
CA THR A 21 12.52 -17.02 -9.38
C THR A 21 11.02 -17.17 -9.61
N VAL A 22 10.38 -16.14 -10.16
CA VAL A 22 8.97 -16.21 -10.55
C VAL A 22 8.88 -16.88 -11.91
N GLN A 23 8.27 -18.06 -11.95
CA GLN A 23 7.81 -18.65 -13.20
C GLN A 23 6.52 -17.96 -13.62
N VAL A 24 6.63 -17.04 -14.58
CA VAL A 24 5.47 -16.37 -15.17
C VAL A 24 4.88 -17.30 -16.22
N ASP A 25 3.66 -17.80 -16.00
CA ASP A 25 2.89 -18.49 -17.04
C ASP A 25 2.76 -17.59 -18.27
N THR A 26 3.06 -18.12 -19.47
CA THR A 26 3.02 -17.34 -20.72
C THR A 26 1.65 -16.68 -20.98
N SER A 27 0.58 -17.25 -20.42
CA SER A 27 -0.79 -16.71 -20.49
C SER A 27 -1.04 -15.49 -19.58
N LYS A 28 -0.17 -15.24 -18.58
CA LYS A 28 -0.30 -14.13 -17.61
C LYS A 28 0.67 -12.98 -17.85
N VAL A 29 1.61 -13.11 -18.79
CA VAL A 29 2.68 -12.12 -19.06
C VAL A 29 2.14 -10.72 -19.36
N ALA A 30 0.93 -10.61 -19.94
CA ALA A 30 0.30 -9.33 -20.29
C ALA A 30 -0.63 -8.78 -19.20
N GLN A 31 -0.84 -9.48 -18.08
CA GLN A 31 -1.71 -9.01 -17.01
C GLN A 31 -0.99 -7.96 -16.16
N ALA A 32 -1.67 -6.83 -15.93
CA ALA A 32 -1.16 -5.73 -15.11
C ALA A 32 -0.88 -6.12 -13.63
N ASP A 33 -1.34 -7.31 -13.22
CA ASP A 33 -1.18 -7.85 -11.86
C ASP A 33 0.09 -8.69 -11.66
N VAL A 34 0.85 -8.97 -12.72
CA VAL A 34 2.09 -9.74 -12.62
C VAL A 34 3.25 -8.79 -12.28
N ILE A 35 3.74 -8.90 -11.05
CA ILE A 35 4.90 -8.15 -10.57
C ILE A 35 6.13 -9.04 -10.65
N ILE A 36 7.15 -8.57 -11.35
CA ILE A 36 8.46 -9.24 -11.38
C ILE A 36 9.21 -8.84 -10.10
N PRO A 37 9.51 -9.78 -9.19
CA PRO A 37 10.28 -9.47 -8.00
C PRO A 37 11.71 -9.16 -8.43
N THR A 38 12.10 -7.90 -8.25
CA THR A 38 13.49 -7.47 -8.28
C THR A 38 13.92 -7.13 -6.85
N ILE A 39 15.21 -6.95 -6.63
CA ILE A 39 15.78 -6.51 -5.35
C ILE A 39 15.05 -5.26 -4.85
N ASP A 40 14.83 -4.29 -5.73
CA ASP A 40 14.17 -3.02 -5.39
C ASP A 40 12.71 -3.25 -5.01
N THR A 41 11.97 -4.04 -5.79
CA THR A 41 10.56 -4.34 -5.51
C THR A 41 10.39 -4.97 -4.13
N ILE A 42 11.22 -5.96 -3.78
CA ILE A 42 11.14 -6.64 -2.47
C ILE A 42 11.48 -5.68 -1.33
N ARG A 43 12.52 -4.84 -1.50
CA ARG A 43 12.92 -3.85 -0.49
C ARG A 43 11.84 -2.82 -0.22
N TYR A 44 11.27 -2.22 -1.27
CA TYR A 44 10.22 -1.21 -1.12
C TYR A 44 8.96 -1.81 -0.51
N GLU A 45 8.62 -3.05 -0.89
CA GLU A 45 7.47 -3.76 -0.35
C GLU A 45 7.60 -4.05 1.15
N ASP A 46 8.78 -4.48 1.62
CA ASP A 46 9.02 -4.77 3.04
C ASP A 46 8.92 -3.51 3.92
N LEU A 47 9.46 -2.41 3.40
CA LEU A 47 9.39 -1.10 4.06
C LEU A 47 7.96 -0.54 4.08
N LEU A 48 7.23 -0.67 2.97
CA LEU A 48 5.82 -0.29 2.90
C LEU A 48 4.95 -1.12 3.84
N TYR A 49 5.15 -2.44 3.85
CA TYR A 49 4.46 -3.34 4.77
C TYR A 49 4.67 -2.92 6.23
N SER A 50 5.91 -2.63 6.62
CA SER A 50 6.24 -2.20 7.99
C SER A 50 5.47 -0.94 8.39
N TRP A 51 5.48 0.11 7.55
CA TRP A 51 4.74 1.35 7.85
C TRP A 51 3.22 1.16 7.84
N LEU A 52 2.69 0.36 6.91
CA LEU A 52 1.27 0.06 6.85
C LEU A 52 0.80 -0.70 8.10
N SER A 53 1.58 -1.69 8.55
CA SER A 53 1.26 -2.48 9.76
C SER A 53 1.24 -1.64 11.04
N GLU A 54 1.98 -0.54 11.07
CA GLU A 54 1.98 0.43 12.18
C GLU A 54 0.90 1.52 12.03
N HIS A 55 0.04 1.44 11.01
CA HIS A 55 -0.96 2.46 10.66
C HIS A 55 -0.37 3.87 10.48
N LYS A 56 0.88 3.96 9.99
CA LYS A 56 1.56 5.24 9.77
C LYS A 56 1.19 5.84 8.40
N PRO A 57 0.92 7.16 8.32
CA PRO A 57 0.72 7.83 7.04
C PRO A 57 2.03 7.83 6.23
N LEU A 58 1.95 7.44 4.97
CA LEU A 58 3.08 7.39 4.04
C LEU A 58 2.73 8.10 2.73
N VAL A 59 3.74 8.66 2.05
CA VAL A 59 3.59 9.31 0.74
C VAL A 59 4.56 8.67 -0.25
N LEU A 60 4.03 8.13 -1.33
CA LEU A 60 4.82 7.59 -2.44
C LEU A 60 5.00 8.66 -3.52
N CYS A 61 6.23 9.16 -3.66
CA CYS A 61 6.61 10.17 -4.65
C CYS A 61 7.44 9.56 -5.79
N GLY A 62 7.26 10.03 -7.02
CA GLY A 62 8.06 9.61 -8.18
C GLY A 62 7.37 9.89 -9.51
N PRO A 63 8.08 9.76 -10.65
CA PRO A 63 7.53 10.01 -11.98
C PRO A 63 6.38 9.04 -12.34
N PRO A 64 5.49 9.40 -13.29
CA PRO A 64 4.45 8.48 -13.75
C PRO A 64 5.07 7.19 -14.31
N GLY A 65 4.44 6.04 -14.06
CA GLY A 65 4.95 4.74 -14.49
C GLY A 65 6.03 4.11 -13.60
N SER A 66 6.46 4.76 -12.50
CA SER A 66 7.50 4.22 -11.61
C SER A 66 7.06 3.09 -10.67
N GLY A 67 5.92 2.43 -10.92
CA GLY A 67 5.45 1.29 -10.13
C GLY A 67 4.97 1.58 -8.71
N LYS A 68 4.73 2.85 -8.32
CA LYS A 68 4.28 3.22 -6.96
C LYS A 68 2.97 2.53 -6.57
N THR A 69 1.94 2.72 -7.38
CA THR A 69 0.61 2.13 -7.16
C THR A 69 0.70 0.61 -7.10
N MET A 70 1.48 0.02 -8.01
CA MET A 70 1.71 -1.43 -8.06
C MET A 70 2.39 -1.97 -6.80
N SER A 71 3.44 -1.29 -6.31
CA SER A 71 4.18 -1.67 -5.10
C SER A 71 3.31 -1.56 -3.84
N LEU A 72 2.48 -0.51 -3.77
CA LEU A 72 1.53 -0.33 -2.68
C LEU A 72 0.46 -1.43 -2.68
N PHE A 73 -0.16 -1.71 -3.83
CA PHE A 73 -1.14 -2.79 -3.95
C PHE A 73 -0.55 -4.13 -3.56
N ASN A 74 0.72 -4.41 -3.92
CA ASN A 74 1.37 -5.66 -3.54
C ASN A 74 1.56 -5.77 -2.02
N SER A 75 2.02 -4.68 -1.39
CA SER A 75 2.17 -4.62 0.07
C SER A 75 0.84 -4.81 0.78
N LEU A 76 -0.25 -4.20 0.25
CA LEU A 76 -1.60 -4.33 0.78
C LEU A 76 -2.18 -5.74 0.60
N ARG A 77 -1.83 -6.47 -0.46
CA ARG A 77 -2.25 -7.88 -0.62
C ARG A 77 -1.77 -8.77 0.53
N LYS A 78 -0.68 -8.40 1.22
CA LYS A 78 -0.18 -9.09 2.41
C LYS A 78 -0.92 -8.72 3.71
N LEU A 79 -1.76 -7.69 3.67
CA LEU A 79 -2.46 -7.13 4.82
C LEU A 79 -3.99 -7.21 4.58
N PRO A 80 -4.61 -8.40 4.77
CA PRO A 80 -6.03 -8.61 4.48
C PRO A 80 -6.99 -7.76 5.33
N GLU A 81 -6.50 -7.18 6.42
CA GLU A 81 -7.22 -6.25 7.28
C GLU A 81 -7.30 -4.81 6.73
N PHE A 82 -6.71 -4.55 5.56
CA PHE A 82 -6.77 -3.25 4.89
C PHE A 82 -7.65 -3.28 3.65
N ASN A 83 -8.43 -2.22 3.48
CA ASN A 83 -9.11 -1.91 2.23
C ASN A 83 -8.46 -0.69 1.59
N MET A 84 -8.19 -0.78 0.29
CA MET A 84 -7.71 0.36 -0.47
C MET A 84 -8.88 1.22 -0.95
N VAL A 85 -8.81 2.53 -0.68
CA VAL A 85 -9.74 3.52 -1.26
C VAL A 85 -8.90 4.54 -2.01
N ALA A 86 -8.96 4.50 -3.34
CA ALA A 86 -8.21 5.42 -4.17
C ALA A 86 -8.94 6.76 -4.28
N LEU A 87 -8.22 7.86 -4.02
CA LEU A 87 -8.68 9.22 -4.26
C LEU A 87 -7.87 9.85 -5.41
N ASN A 88 -8.54 10.13 -6.52
CA ASN A 88 -7.91 10.78 -7.65
C ASN A 88 -8.00 12.30 -7.49
N PHE A 89 -6.86 12.97 -7.35
CA PHE A 89 -6.80 14.42 -7.20
C PHE A 89 -6.57 15.08 -8.55
N SER A 90 -7.37 16.11 -8.83
CA SER A 90 -7.23 17.01 -9.97
C SER A 90 -7.22 18.46 -9.49
N SER A 91 -7.08 19.41 -10.42
CA SER A 91 -7.20 20.84 -10.11
C SER A 91 -8.59 21.24 -9.57
N SER A 92 -9.60 20.37 -9.71
CA SER A 92 -10.96 20.61 -9.25
C SER A 92 -11.31 19.85 -7.97
N THR A 93 -10.36 19.14 -7.35
CA THR A 93 -10.63 18.40 -6.12
C THR A 93 -10.80 19.36 -4.93
N THR A 94 -12.00 19.36 -4.34
CA THR A 94 -12.31 20.15 -3.14
C THR A 94 -12.48 19.24 -1.92
N PRO A 95 -12.40 19.79 -0.69
CA PRO A 95 -12.62 19.02 0.54
C PRO A 95 -13.97 18.29 0.58
N GLU A 96 -15.00 18.83 -0.07
CA GLU A 96 -16.32 18.22 -0.14
C GLU A 96 -16.28 16.83 -0.81
N ILE A 97 -15.46 16.64 -1.85
CA ILE A 97 -15.32 15.35 -2.54
C ILE A 97 -14.65 14.30 -1.63
N ILE A 98 -13.69 14.75 -0.81
CA ILE A 98 -13.02 13.88 0.16
C ILE A 98 -14.02 13.46 1.24
N LEU A 99 -14.83 14.40 1.74
CA LEU A 99 -15.88 14.12 2.73
C LEU A 99 -16.94 13.16 2.18
N GLN A 100 -17.40 13.34 0.94
CA GLN A 100 -18.33 12.41 0.29
C GLN A 100 -17.76 10.99 0.22
N THR A 101 -16.46 10.86 -0.07
CA THR A 101 -15.77 9.56 -0.08
C THR A 101 -15.74 8.96 1.32
N PHE A 102 -15.42 9.76 2.34
CA PHE A 102 -15.48 9.28 3.72
C PHE A 102 -16.90 8.85 4.12
N GLU A 103 -17.95 9.57 3.75
CA GLU A 103 -19.34 9.18 4.06
C GLU A 103 -19.78 7.88 3.36
N GLN A 104 -19.20 7.59 2.20
CA GLN A 104 -19.43 6.33 1.50
C GLN A 104 -18.87 5.14 2.30
N TYR A 105 -17.65 5.25 2.82
CA TYR A 105 -16.91 4.13 3.43
C TYR A 105 -16.92 4.11 4.96
N CYS A 106 -17.23 5.23 5.60
CA CYS A 106 -17.23 5.43 7.04
C CYS A 106 -18.61 5.82 7.56
N GLU A 107 -18.81 5.63 8.86
CA GLU A 107 -20.01 6.00 9.60
C GLU A 107 -19.66 6.86 10.82
N TYR A 108 -20.58 7.73 11.20
CA TYR A 108 -20.47 8.49 12.44
C TYR A 108 -20.97 7.63 13.60
N ARG A 109 -20.06 7.29 14.52
CA ARG A 109 -20.37 6.54 15.73
C ARG A 109 -20.30 7.45 16.95
N LYS A 110 -21.36 7.46 17.75
CA LYS A 110 -21.37 8.13 19.04
C LYS A 110 -20.62 7.28 20.06
N THR A 111 -19.62 7.86 20.68
CA THR A 111 -18.86 7.28 21.79
C THR A 111 -19.01 8.17 23.02
N ILE A 112 -18.56 7.68 24.18
CA ILE A 112 -18.50 8.47 25.42
C ILE A 112 -17.63 9.75 25.26
N ASN A 113 -16.69 9.74 24.33
CA ASN A 113 -15.76 10.84 24.06
C ASN A 113 -16.26 11.78 22.95
N GLY A 114 -17.47 11.56 22.42
CA GLY A 114 -18.05 12.35 21.34
C GLY A 114 -18.32 11.54 20.08
N ILE A 115 -18.50 12.24 18.97
CA ILE A 115 -18.78 11.64 17.66
C ILE A 115 -17.43 11.35 16.98
N ILE A 116 -17.21 10.09 16.64
CA ILE A 116 -16.05 9.67 15.83
C ILE A 116 -16.54 9.24 14.45
N LEU A 117 -15.72 9.46 13.44
CA LEU A 117 -15.89 8.88 12.12
C LEU A 117 -15.05 7.60 12.05
N CYS A 118 -15.67 6.45 11.82
CA CYS A 118 -14.97 5.17 11.73
C CYS A 118 -15.40 4.39 10.47
N PRO A 119 -14.50 3.57 9.90
CA PRO A 119 -14.85 2.66 8.82
C PRO A 119 -16.10 1.81 9.12
N LYS A 120 -16.99 1.64 8.13
CA LYS A 120 -18.18 0.76 8.24
C LYS A 120 -17.79 -0.71 8.33
N LEU A 121 -16.73 -1.07 7.61
CA LEU A 121 -16.07 -2.36 7.70
C LEU A 121 -14.95 -2.24 8.75
N ASN A 122 -14.67 -3.29 9.52
CA ASN A 122 -13.52 -3.32 10.44
C ASN A 122 -12.19 -3.44 9.67
N LEU A 123 -11.98 -2.57 8.68
CA LEU A 123 -10.85 -2.57 7.77
C LEU A 123 -10.24 -1.17 7.77
N SER A 124 -8.91 -1.12 7.79
CA SER A 124 -8.16 0.14 7.74
C SER A 124 -8.11 0.65 6.30
N PHE A 125 -8.31 1.96 6.11
CA PHE A 125 -8.25 2.55 4.77
C PHE A 125 -6.88 3.10 4.44
N VAL A 126 -6.39 2.77 3.24
CA VAL A 126 -5.27 3.49 2.63
C VAL A 126 -5.81 4.41 1.55
N PHE A 127 -5.68 5.71 1.78
CA PHE A 127 -5.99 6.74 0.80
C PHE A 127 -4.77 7.00 -0.07
N THR A 128 -4.87 6.65 -1.34
CA THR A 128 -3.84 7.01 -2.31
C THR A 128 -4.21 8.30 -3.00
N VAL A 129 -3.28 9.25 -3.01
CA VAL A 129 -3.40 10.50 -3.76
C VAL A 129 -2.58 10.38 -5.03
N SER A 130 -3.24 10.27 -6.17
CA SER A 130 -2.59 10.40 -7.49
C SER A 130 -2.95 11.74 -8.11
N LYS A 131 -1.93 12.53 -8.47
CA LYS A 131 -2.08 13.71 -9.31
C LYS A 131 -2.10 13.25 -10.77
N THR A 132 -3.25 13.35 -11.42
CA THR A 132 -3.37 13.30 -12.88
C THR A 132 -2.90 14.59 -13.52
#